data_AF-R4ZBX7-F1
#
_entry.id   AF-R4ZBX7-F1
#
_cell.length_a   1.000
_cell.length_b   1.000
_cell.length_c   1.000
_cell.angle_alpha   90.00
_cell.angle_beta   90.00
_cell.angle_gamma   90.00
#
_symmetry.space_group_name_H-M   'P 1'
#
loop_
_entity.id
_entity.type
_entity.pdbx_description
1 polymer ?
#
loop_
_entity_poly.entity_id
_entity_poly.type
_entity_poly.pdbx_seq_one_letter_code
_entity_poly.pdbx_strand_id
1 'polypeptide(L)' 'MIYKVFYQETKERNPRREQTKTLYVTIDAANELEGRIAARKLVEENTAYNIEFIELLSDKHLEYEKETGVFELTEF' A
#
# COMPACT_ATOMS: atom_id res chain seq x y z
N MET A 1 0.91 3.04 12.05
CA MET A 1 0.29 1.84 11.43
C MET A 1 0.96 1.57 10.08
N ILE A 2 1.13 0.32 9.67
CA ILE A 2 1.70 -0.03 8.36
C ILE A 2 0.59 -0.54 7.45
N TYR A 3 0.51 0.03 6.25
CA TYR A 3 -0.47 -0.34 5.25
C TYR A 3 0.20 -1.01 4.05
N LYS A 4 -0.39 -2.09 3.57
CA LYS A 4 -0.08 -2.72 2.29
C LYS A 4 -1.01 -2.17 1.23
N VAL A 5 -0.44 -1.52 0.23
CA VAL A 5 -1.18 -0.88 -0.86
C VAL A 5 -1.01 -1.72 -2.11
N PHE A 6 -2.12 -2.21 -2.65
CA PHE A 6 -2.18 -2.91 -3.93
C PHE A 6 -2.48 -1.89 -5.03
N TYR A 7 -1.65 -1.86 -6.07
CA TYR A 7 -1.77 -0.86 -7.12
C TYR A 7 -1.34 -1.38 -8.49
N GLN A 8 -1.77 -0.70 -9.54
CA GLN A 8 -1.19 -0.81 -10.88
C GLN A 8 -0.50 0.51 -11.25
N GLU A 9 0.55 0.43 -12.08
CA GLU A 9 1.40 1.59 -12.40
C GLU A 9 0.66 2.72 -13.13
N THR A 10 -0.41 2.42 -13.84
CA THR A 10 -1.15 3.39 -14.67
C THR A 10 -2.65 3.15 -14.60
N LYS A 11 -3.41 4.24 -14.75
CA LYS A 11 -4.87 4.28 -14.82
C LYS A 11 -5.41 4.17 -16.27
N GLU A 12 -4.54 4.25 -17.27
CA GLU A 12 -4.94 4.38 -18.68
C GLU A 12 -5.27 3.05 -19.36
N ARG A 13 -4.77 1.93 -18.83
CA ARG A 13 -5.01 0.59 -19.38
C ARG A 13 -6.01 -0.18 -18.54
N ASN A 14 -6.69 -1.12 -19.18
CA ASN A 14 -7.56 -2.06 -18.47
C ASN A 14 -6.74 -2.82 -17.40
N PRO A 15 -7.24 -2.90 -16.16
CA PRO A 15 -6.52 -3.55 -15.07
C PRO A 15 -6.32 -5.03 -15.38
N ARG A 16 -5.07 -5.50 -15.23
CA ARG A 16 -4.70 -6.92 -15.35
C ARG A 16 -4.24 -7.44 -14.01
N ARG A 17 -4.79 -8.58 -13.58
CA ARG A 17 -4.55 -9.13 -12.24
C ARG A 17 -3.07 -9.45 -12.01
N GLU A 18 -2.36 -9.86 -13.05
CA GLU A 18 -0.94 -10.22 -13.00
C GLU A 18 -0.01 -9.00 -12.87
N GLN A 19 -0.55 -7.79 -13.07
CA GLN A 19 0.21 -6.55 -13.00
C GLN A 19 0.02 -5.78 -11.69
N THR A 20 -0.81 -6.30 -10.78
CA THR A 20 -0.97 -5.73 -9.45
C THR A 20 0.34 -5.86 -8.68
N LYS A 21 0.89 -4.71 -8.31
CA LYS A 21 2.07 -4.59 -7.46
C LYS A 21 1.65 -4.21 -6.04
N THR A 22 2.59 -4.32 -5.12
CA THR A 22 2.39 -3.93 -3.73
C THR A 22 3.48 -2.96 -3.29
N LEU A 23 3.12 -2.05 -2.40
CA LEU A 23 4.05 -1.20 -1.67
C LEU A 23 3.58 -1.11 -0.21
N TYR A 24 4.52 -0.82 0.69
CA TYR A 24 4.26 -0.73 2.11
C TYR A 24 4.53 0.69 2.59
N VAL A 25 3.55 1.32 3.24
CA VAL A 25 3.68 2.68 3.78
C VAL A 25 3.41 2.72 5.26
N THR A 26 4.21 3.51 5.98
CA THR A 26 3.97 3.79 7.39
C THR A 26 3.20 5.10 7.52
N ILE A 27 2.05 5.05 8.20
CA ILE A 27 1.20 6.21 8.45
C ILE A 27 0.97 6.34 9.95
N ASP A 28 1.14 7.56 10.46
CA ASP A 28 0.72 7.92 11.80
C ASP A 28 -0.71 8.45 11.76
N ALA A 29 -1.64 7.75 12.42
CA ALA A 29 -3.06 8.07 12.42
C ALA A 29 -3.74 7.53 13.68
N ALA A 30 -4.82 8.18 14.11
CA ALA A 30 -5.52 7.82 15.34
C ALA A 30 -6.35 6.51 15.21
N ASN A 31 -6.78 6.18 13.99
CA ASN A 31 -7.58 4.98 13.71
C ASN A 31 -7.33 4.45 12.29
N GLU A 32 -7.80 3.22 12.02
CA GLU A 32 -7.62 2.56 10.73
C GLU A 32 -8.20 3.36 9.55
N LEU A 33 -9.39 3.94 9.74
CA LEU A 33 -10.11 4.66 8.67
C LEU A 33 -9.32 5.88 8.21
N GLU A 34 -8.87 6.71 9.16
CA GLU A 34 -8.03 7.87 8.89
C GLU A 34 -6.71 7.47 8.26
N GLY A 35 -6.04 6.45 8.80
CA GLY A 35 -4.77 5.99 8.25
C GLY A 35 -4.91 5.45 6.83
N ARG A 36 -6.02 4.78 6.49
CA ARG A 36 -6.29 4.30 5.14
C ARG A 36 -6.52 5.45 4.14
N ILE A 37 -7.23 6.49 4.57
CA ILE A 37 -7.44 7.70 3.75
C ILE A 37 -6.11 8.42 3.53
N ALA A 38 -5.30 8.58 4.58
CA ALA A 38 -3.98 9.20 4.49
C ALA A 38 -3.02 8.39 3.61
N ALA A 39 -3.00 7.06 3.73
CA ALA A 39 -2.21 6.18 2.87
C ALA A 39 -2.57 6.34 1.40
N ARG A 40 -3.88 6.36 1.07
CA ARG A 40 -4.35 6.60 -0.31
C ARG A 40 -3.85 7.94 -0.82
N LYS A 41 -4.07 9.01 -0.04
CA LYS A 41 -3.71 10.37 -0.42
C LYS A 41 -2.21 10.51 -0.68
N LEU A 42 -1.38 9.96 0.23
CA LEU A 42 0.08 9.99 0.12
C LEU A 42 0.56 9.35 -1.19
N VAL A 43 0.02 8.17 -1.55
CA VAL A 43 0.40 7.47 -2.78
C VAL A 43 -0.10 8.22 -4.02
N GLU A 44 -1.33 8.73 -4.01
CA GLU A 44 -1.90 9.48 -5.15
C GLU A 44 -1.18 10.83 -5.39
N GLU A 45 -0.67 11.48 -4.34
CA GLU A 45 0.06 12.75 -4.46
C GLU A 45 1.48 12.57 -5.03
N ASN A 46 2.12 11.43 -4.75
CA ASN A 46 3.50 11.18 -5.17
C ASN A 46 3.61 10.31 -6.43
N THR A 47 2.53 9.64 -6.85
CA THR A 47 2.58 8.67 -7.96
C THR A 47 1.34 8.74 -8.83
N ALA A 48 1.47 8.33 -10.10
CA ALA A 48 0.34 8.15 -11.02
C ALA A 48 -0.39 6.80 -10.84
N TYR A 49 -0.11 6.07 -9.76
CA TYR A 49 -0.59 4.71 -9.58
C TYR A 49 -2.11 4.62 -9.46
N ASN A 50 -2.66 3.55 -10.01
CA ASN A 50 -4.03 3.15 -9.82
C ASN A 50 -4.15 2.28 -8.57
N ILE A 51 -4.59 2.84 -7.45
CA ILE A 51 -4.74 2.12 -6.20
C ILE A 51 -5.98 1.24 -6.24
N GLU A 52 -5.79 -0.07 -6.11
CA GLU A 52 -6.85 -1.07 -6.12
C GLU A 52 -7.39 -1.32 -4.71
N PHE A 53 -6.50 -1.55 -3.74
CA PHE A 53 -6.88 -1.89 -2.37
C PHE A 53 -5.82 -1.45 -1.36
N ILE A 54 -6.26 -1.15 -0.13
CA ILE A 54 -5.37 -0.78 0.97
C ILE A 54 -5.76 -1.61 2.18
N GLU A 55 -4.80 -2.35 2.71
CA GLU A 55 -4.96 -3.25 3.85
C GLU A 55 -4.09 -2.78 5.02
N LEU A 56 -4.66 -2.74 6.23
CA LEU A 56 -3.87 -2.55 7.45
C LEU A 56 -3.19 -3.87 7.82
N LEU A 57 -1.87 -3.86 7.98
CA LEU A 57 -1.15 -5.03 8.43
C LEU A 57 -1.22 -5.18 9.95
N SER A 58 -1.66 -6.35 10.41
CA SER A 58 -1.49 -6.77 11.80
C SER A 58 -0.04 -7.19 12.06
N ASP A 59 0.37 -7.20 13.34
CA ASP A 59 1.76 -7.51 13.73
C ASP A 59 2.23 -8.86 13.18
N LYS A 60 1.40 -9.91 13.28
CA LYS A 60 1.71 -11.25 12.75
C LYS A 60 1.86 -11.27 11.23
N HIS A 61 1.03 -10.50 10.52
CA HIS A 61 1.10 -10.42 9.06
C HIS A 61 2.38 -9.66 8.66
N LEU A 62 2.71 -8.59 9.37
CA LEU A 62 3.93 -7.82 9.15
C LEU A 62 5.20 -8.66 9.39
N GLU A 63 5.24 -9.48 10.45
CA GLU A 63 6.35 -10.40 10.70
C GLU A 63 6.54 -11.39 9.55
N TYR A 64 5.45 -12.01 9.08
CA TYR A 64 5.49 -12.91 7.93
C TYR A 64 6.00 -12.22 6.65
N GLU A 65 5.55 -11.00 6.38
CA GLU A 65 6.01 -10.21 5.22
C GLU A 65 7.51 -9.92 5.31
N LYS A 66 8.04 -9.61 6.50
CA LYS A 66 9.48 -9.40 6.72
C LYS A 66 10.30 -10.68 6.53
N GLU A 67 9.79 -11.83 6.96
CA GLU A 67 10.48 -13.12 6.82
C GLU A 67 10.58 -13.59 5.35
N THR A 68 9.57 -13.29 4.54
CA THR A 68 9.54 -13.66 3.11
C THR A 68 10.48 -12.82 2.24
N GLY A 69 11.02 -11.72 2.77
CA GLY A 69 12.03 -10.88 2.12
C GLY A 69 11.51 -9.94 1.02
N VAL A 70 10.19 -9.82 0.86
CA VAL A 70 9.54 -8.93 -0.13
C VAL A 70 9.14 -7.59 0.50
N PHE A 71 9.21 -7.48 1.82
CA PHE A 71 8.85 -6.28 2.56
C PHE A 71 9.91 -5.19 2.43
N GLU A 72 9.54 -4.10 1.76
CA GLU A 72 10.32 -2.86 1.70
C GLU A 72 9.40 -1.67 1.98
N LEU A 73 9.77 -0.83 2.96
CA LEU A 73 9.04 0.39 3.25
C LEU A 73 9.32 1.42 2.16
N THR A 74 8.25 1.97 1.60
CA THR A 74 8.31 3.04 0.61
C THR A 74 8.23 4.38 1.30
N GLU A 75 9.26 5.20 1.09
CA GLU A 75 9.30 6.62 1.44
C GLU A 75 9.25 7.44 0.15
N PHE A 76 8.55 8.58 0.19
CA PHE A 76 8.40 9.48 -0.96
C PHE A 76 9.24 10.74 -0.77
#